data_AF-A0A419GRG5-F1
#
_entry.id   AF-A0A419GRG5-F1
#
_cell.length_a   1.000
_cell.length_b   1.000
_cell.length_c   1.000
_cell.angle_alpha   90.00
_cell.angle_beta   90.00
_cell.angle_gamma   90.00
#
_symmetry.space_group_name_H-M   'P 1'
#
loop_
_entity.id
_entity.type
_entity.pdbx_description
1 polymer ?
#
loop_
_entity_poly.entity_id
_entity_poly.type
_entity_poly.pdbx_seq_one_letter_code
_entity_poly.pdbx_strand_id
1 'polypeptide(L)'
;MPLSLNEIKERALAFSREWEGANAERAEAQTFWNEFFNVFGVSRRRLASFEEPVRRARTRFEKSGEKGGFIDLFWRGVLITEPIWIMFLQA
;
A
#
# COMPACT_ATOMS: atom_id res chain seq x y z
N MET A 1 1.05 -13.16 18.91
CA MET A 1 2.52 -13.33 18.73
C MET A 1 2.91 -12.59 17.46
N PRO A 2 4.13 -12.01 17.37
CA PRO A 2 4.62 -11.47 16.09
C PRO A 2 4.64 -12.60 15.05
N LEU A 3 4.25 -12.30 13.81
CA LEU A 3 4.29 -13.29 12.72
C LEU A 3 5.73 -13.77 12.53
N SER A 4 5.89 -15.08 12.37
CA SER A 4 7.17 -15.65 12.00
C SER A 4 7.49 -15.36 10.54
N LEU A 5 8.78 -15.34 10.20
CA LEU A 5 9.22 -15.17 8.81
C LEU A 5 8.68 -16.26 7.87
N ASN A 6 8.47 -17.47 8.39
CA ASN A 6 7.85 -18.56 7.62
C ASN A 6 6.40 -18.25 7.27
N GLU A 7 5.60 -17.75 8.22
CA GLU A 7 4.21 -17.37 7.95
C GLU A 7 4.12 -16.21 6.95
N ILE A 8 5.01 -15.22 7.06
CA ILE A 8 5.06 -14.12 6.10
C ILE A 8 5.39 -14.65 4.70
N LYS A 9 6.37 -15.57 4.60
CA LYS A 9 6.77 -16.16 3.32
C LYS A 9 5.63 -16.95 2.69
N GLU A 10 4.91 -17.74 3.47
CA GLU A 10 3.79 -18.55 2.99
C GLU A 10 2.62 -17.67 2.52
N ARG A 11 2.29 -16.63 3.29
CA ARG A 11 1.29 -15.62 2.91
C ARG A 11 1.69 -14.85 1.66
N ALA A 12 2.95 -14.46 1.53
CA ALA A 12 3.45 -13.75 0.36
C ALA A 12 3.37 -14.61 -0.91
N LEU A 13 3.64 -15.92 -0.78
CA LEU A 13 3.53 -16.88 -1.88
C LEU A 13 2.08 -17.08 -2.31
N ALA A 14 1.15 -17.18 -1.35
CA ALA A 14 -0.27 -17.26 -1.63
C ALA A 14 -0.77 -15.99 -2.35
N PHE A 15 -0.44 -14.81 -1.80
CA PHE A 15 -0.75 -13.52 -2.39
C PHE A 15 -0.24 -13.40 -3.84
N SER A 16 1.02 -13.75 -4.09
CA SER A 16 1.60 -13.67 -5.43
C SER A 16 0.88 -14.55 -6.45
N ARG A 17 0.36 -15.72 -6.05
CA ARG A 17 -0.39 -16.62 -6.93
C ARG A 17 -1.79 -16.11 -7.21
N GLU A 18 -2.45 -15.56 -6.18
CA GLU A 18 -3.81 -15.03 -6.29
C GLU A 18 -3.86 -13.82 -7.24
N TRP A 19 -2.81 -13.00 -7.23
CA TRP A 19 -2.72 -11.79 -8.04
C TRP A 19 -1.97 -11.97 -9.37
N GLU A 20 -1.47 -13.16 -9.69
CA GLU A 20 -0.69 -13.45 -10.92
C GLU A 20 -1.50 -13.18 -12.22
N GLY A 21 -2.82 -13.33 -12.17
CA GLY A 21 -3.73 -13.12 -13.31
C GLY A 21 -4.74 -11.99 -13.15
N ALA A 22 -4.63 -11.19 -12.09
CA ALA A 22 -5.57 -10.12 -11.80
C ALA A 22 -5.36 -8.95 -12.79
N ASN A 23 -6.43 -8.53 -13.46
CA ASN A 23 -6.39 -7.38 -14.37
C ASN A 23 -6.80 -6.12 -13.60
N ALA A 24 -6.00 -5.06 -13.78
CA ALA A 24 -6.06 -3.85 -12.97
C ALA A 24 -7.33 -3.01 -13.20
N GLU A 25 -8.44 -3.40 -12.58
CA GLU A 25 -9.56 -2.51 -12.36
C GLU A 25 -9.32 -1.67 -11.10
N ARG A 26 -9.65 -0.38 -11.17
CA ARG A 26 -9.42 0.59 -10.08
C ARG A 26 -10.09 0.18 -8.75
N ALA A 27 -11.14 -0.64 -8.83
CA ALA A 27 -11.83 -1.21 -7.68
C ALA A 27 -11.01 -2.30 -6.96
N GLU A 28 -10.11 -2.99 -7.66
CA GLU A 28 -9.26 -4.02 -7.08
C GLU A 28 -8.04 -3.46 -6.35
N ALA A 29 -7.62 -2.23 -6.64
CA ALA A 29 -6.46 -1.61 -6.01
C ALA A 29 -6.60 -1.53 -4.47
N GLN A 30 -7.82 -1.25 -3.96
CA GLN A 30 -8.03 -1.17 -2.51
C GLN A 30 -8.05 -2.56 -1.85
N THR A 31 -8.51 -3.58 -2.57
CA THR A 31 -8.46 -4.97 -2.12
C THR A 31 -7.02 -5.50 -2.14
N PHE A 32 -6.27 -5.20 -3.20
CA PHE A 32 -4.84 -5.49 -3.32
C PHE A 32 -4.08 -4.99 -2.10
N TRP A 33 -4.27 -3.73 -1.72
CA TRP A 33 -3.60 -3.17 -0.55
C TRP A 33 -3.99 -3.89 0.73
N ASN A 34 -5.27 -4.16 0.95
CA ASN A 34 -5.72 -4.90 2.13
C ASN A 34 -5.05 -6.29 2.23
N GLU A 35 -5.05 -7.05 1.15
CA GLU A 35 -4.44 -8.39 1.08
C GLU A 35 -2.92 -8.33 1.23
N PHE A 36 -2.25 -7.36 0.59
CA PHE A 36 -0.81 -7.16 0.70
C PHE A 36 -0.39 -6.85 2.14
N PHE A 37 -1.10 -5.95 2.84
CA PHE A 37 -0.78 -5.64 4.24
C PHE A 37 -1.11 -6.80 5.18
N ASN A 38 -2.07 -7.64 4.84
CA ASN A 38 -2.41 -8.85 5.57
C ASN A 38 -1.28 -9.90 5.55
N VAL A 39 -0.47 -9.94 4.49
CA VAL A 39 0.77 -10.75 4.43
C VAL A 39 1.69 -10.42 5.60
N PHE A 40 1.82 -9.14 5.95
CA PHE A 40 2.64 -8.65 7.06
C PHE A 40 1.89 -8.57 8.40
N GLY A 41 0.62 -9.03 8.45
CA GLY A 41 -0.22 -8.93 9.64
C GLY A 41 -0.63 -7.50 10.01
N VAL A 42 -0.56 -6.58 9.06
CA VAL A 42 -0.97 -5.19 9.23
C VAL A 42 -2.45 -5.07 8.89
N SER A 43 -3.25 -4.59 9.85
CA SER A 43 -4.70 -4.45 9.65
C SER A 43 -5.06 -3.20 8.86
N ARG A 44 -6.23 -3.24 8.21
CA ARG A 44 -6.81 -2.11 7.45
C ARG A 44 -6.95 -0.81 8.26
N ARG A 45 -7.10 -0.89 9.59
CA ARG A 45 -7.11 0.31 10.45
C ARG A 45 -5.76 1.02 10.47
N ARG A 46 -4.67 0.25 10.43
CA ARG A 46 -3.32 0.80 10.38
C ARG A 46 -3.03 1.36 8.98
N LEU A 47 -3.55 0.72 7.93
CA LEU A 47 -3.58 1.25 6.55
C LEU A 47 -4.28 2.62 6.45
N ALA A 48 -5.48 2.75 7.00
CA ALA A 48 -6.22 4.02 7.00
C ALA A 48 -5.45 5.16 7.68
N SER A 49 -4.65 4.82 8.70
CA SER A 49 -3.77 5.78 9.39
C SER A 49 -2.58 6.23 8.53
N PHE A 50 -2.19 5.45 7.51
CA PHE A 50 -1.17 5.79 6.51
C PHE A 50 -1.75 6.58 5.32
N GLU A 51 -2.98 6.26 4.90
CA GLU A 51 -3.67 6.97 3.82
C GLU A 51 -4.17 8.36 4.25
N GLU A 52 -4.65 8.52 5.48
CA GLU A 52 -5.19 9.79 5.97
C GLU A 52 -4.21 10.98 5.85
N PRO A 53 -2.95 10.90 6.31
CA PRO A 53 -1.96 11.95 6.15
C PRO A 53 -1.67 12.28 4.67
N VAL A 54 -1.61 11.26 3.81
CA VAL A 54 -1.38 11.40 2.36
C VAL A 54 -2.54 12.14 1.71
N ARG A 55 -3.78 11.75 2.03
CA ARG A 55 -4.98 12.44 1.54
C ARG A 55 -5.02 13.90 1.98
N ARG A 56 -4.69 14.19 3.25
CA ARG A 56 -4.61 15.58 3.76
C ARG A 56 -3.53 16.39 3.05
N ALA A 57 -2.35 15.79 2.82
CA ALA A 57 -1.27 16.43 2.08
C ALA A 57 -1.71 16.73 0.64
N ARG A 58 -2.31 15.75 -0.05
CA ARG A 58 -2.86 15.90 -1.41
C ARG A 58 -3.86 17.05 -1.49
N THR A 59 -4.86 17.09 -0.61
CA THR A 59 -5.84 18.18 -0.57
C THR A 59 -5.18 19.55 -0.32
N ARG A 60 -4.08 19.60 0.43
CA ARG A 60 -3.33 20.85 0.65
C ARG A 60 -2.55 21.27 -0.61
N PHE A 61 -1.92 20.34 -1.31
CA PHE A 61 -1.18 20.58 -2.55
C PHE A 61 -2.11 20.95 -3.73
N GLU A 62 -3.26 20.28 -3.86
CA GLU A 62 -4.26 20.61 -4.90
C GLU A 62 -4.79 22.05 -4.71
N LYS A 63 -4.95 22.48 -3.45
CA LYS A 63 -5.34 23.86 -3.12
C LYS A 63 -4.26 24.89 -3.40
N SER A 64 -2.99 24.51 -3.47
CA SER A 64 -1.89 25.43 -3.83
C SER A 64 -1.66 25.55 -5.33
N GLY A 65 -2.43 24.84 -6.17
CA GLY A 65 -2.36 24.94 -7.63
C GLY A 65 -1.17 24.21 -8.27
N GLU A 66 -0.44 23.42 -7.50
CA GLU A 66 0.72 22.65 -7.96
C GLU A 66 0.32 21.24 -8.43
N LYS A 67 0.86 20.78 -9.57
CA LYS A 67 0.69 19.40 -10.07
C LYS A 67 1.88 18.56 -9.61
N GLY A 68 1.87 18.13 -8.36
CA GLY A 68 2.85 17.20 -7.78
C GLY A 68 2.46 15.73 -7.98
N GLY A 69 3.44 14.83 -7.91
CA GLY A 69 3.27 13.37 -8.00
C GLY A 69 2.22 12.81 -7.05
N PHE A 70 1.54 11.77 -7.48
CA PHE A 70 0.40 11.20 -6.78
C PHE A 70 0.89 10.13 -5.82
N ILE A 71 1.06 10.46 -4.54
CA ILE A 71 1.25 9.42 -3.53
C ILE A 71 -0.12 8.93 -3.09
N ASP A 72 -0.34 7.62 -3.15
CA ASP A 72 -1.54 6.96 -2.64
C ASP A 72 -1.33 6.42 -1.23
N LEU A 73 -0.13 5.95 -0.90
CA LEU A 73 0.19 5.44 0.43
C LEU A 73 1.60 5.83 0.89
N PHE A 74 1.69 6.16 2.18
CA PHE A 74 2.95 6.45 2.84
C PHE A 74 3.09 5.65 4.14
N TRP A 75 3.96 4.65 4.12
CA TRP A 75 4.40 3.93 5.32
C TRP A 75 5.86 4.28 5.60
N ARG A 76 6.05 5.21 6.54
CA ARG A 76 7.37 5.76 6.89
C ARG A 76 8.41 4.65 7.14
N GLY A 77 9.49 4.67 6.35
CA GLY A 77 10.61 3.74 6.46
C GLY A 77 10.36 2.34 5.91
N VAL A 78 9.23 2.12 5.22
CA VAL A 78 8.85 0.80 4.67
C VAL A 78 8.42 0.90 3.22
N LEU A 79 7.49 1.81 2.89
CA LEU A 79 6.85 1.82 1.57
C LEU A 79 6.35 3.22 1.18
N ILE A 80 6.54 3.60 -0.08
CA ILE A 80 5.82 4.70 -0.72
C ILE A 80 5.23 4.17 -2.02
N THR A 81 3.97 4.51 -2.29
CA THR A 81 3.29 4.03 -3.50
C THR A 81 2.66 5.20 -4.24
N GLU A 82 2.81 5.16 -5.56
CA GLU A 82 2.09 6.00 -6.51
C GLU A 82 1.07 5.13 -7.25
N PRO A 83 0.01 5.69 -7.88
CA PRO A 83 -1.09 4.95 -8.52
C PRO A 83 -0.64 3.99 -9.63
N ILE A 84 0.66 3.91 -9.93
CA ILE A 84 1.22 3.08 -10.98
C ILE A 84 2.56 2.40 -10.62
N TRP A 85 3.21 2.73 -9.49
CA TRP A 85 4.46 2.08 -9.05
C TRP A 85 4.59 1.96 -7.52
N ILE A 86 5.09 0.80 -7.07
CA ILE A 86 5.49 0.54 -5.68
C ILE A 86 7.01 0.77 -5.58
N MET A 87 7.43 1.79 -4.83
CA MET A 87 8.85 1.96 -4.48
C MET A 87 9.07 1.46 -3.06
N PHE A 88 9.83 0.38 -2.93
CA PHE A 88 10.35 -0.04 -1.62
C PHE A 88 11.48 0.89 -1.23
N LEU A 89 11.32 1.58 -0.10
CA LEU A 89 12.35 2.47 0.43
C LEU A 89 13.41 1.60 1.14
N GLN A 90 14.34 1.04 0.36
CA GLN A 90 15.59 0.50 0.90
C GLN A 90 16.62 1.63 0.93
N ALA A 91 16.90 2.08 2.16
CA ALA A 91 17.91 3.06 2.58
C ALA A 91 17.69 4.53 2.17
#